data_AF-A3CXI9-F1
#
_entry.id   AF-A3CXI9-F1
#
_cell.length_a   1.000
_cell.length_b   1.000
_cell.length_c   1.000
_cell.angle_alpha   90.00
_cell.angle_beta   90.00
_cell.angle_gamma   90.00
#
_symmetry.space_group_name_H-M   'P 1'
#
loop_
_entity.id
_entity.type
_entity.pdbx_description
1 polymer ?
#
loop_
_entity_poly.entity_id
_entity_poly.type
_entity_poly.pdbx_seq_one_letter_code
_entity_poly.pdbx_strand_id
1 'polypeptide(L)'
;MKPKFLSGIGAMFAALMIVGAIFVLAVGAEAVLSTSTAQETLRIAPNSSGMSEDEFMAYAGRMEQKYGSEAVSALRLHIPDETRGPSQGAGATPNIRYVSAWSGSLEIRNNDGVVLADSDNALVLYALDLTDEQGRDHYYWWQWGAAKNREDTWIGDDSNLRNFWSRVEFENSTSNLLWYAPDGDMRGVENTVTLRFGLEFSGPDCHNISKDFILHQGKIRPKPGECRVGNAGKYAVDWVGSYEGTQSIYGICEERRQDSAGSAVLWTYCLTASQF
;
A
#
# COMPACT_ATOMS: atom_id res chain seq x y z
N MET A 1 50.28 17.95 -25.90
CA MET A 1 49.95 17.22 -24.66
C MET A 1 48.53 17.58 -24.23
N LYS A 2 47.67 16.56 -24.09
CA LYS A 2 46.38 16.52 -23.35
C LYS A 2 46.63 16.78 -21.83
N PRO A 3 45.61 16.83 -20.92
CA PRO A 3 44.20 17.28 -21.00
C PRO A 3 43.63 17.99 -19.72
N LYS A 4 42.38 18.48 -19.82
CA LYS A 4 41.20 18.42 -18.88
C LYS A 4 41.35 18.69 -17.37
N PHE A 5 40.34 19.38 -16.78
CA PHE A 5 39.34 18.75 -15.88
C PHE A 5 38.11 19.64 -15.65
N LEU A 6 36.92 19.09 -15.97
CA LEU A 6 35.60 19.46 -15.44
C LEU A 6 35.43 18.77 -14.08
N SER A 7 34.86 19.46 -13.10
CA SER A 7 34.33 18.89 -11.83
C SER A 7 32.95 19.52 -11.65
N GLY A 8 31.84 18.78 -11.65
CA GLY A 8 31.45 17.78 -10.65
C GLY A 8 30.50 18.50 -9.68
N ILE A 9 29.23 18.12 -9.52
CA ILE A 9 28.77 16.94 -8.78
C ILE A 9 27.37 16.56 -9.27
N GLY A 10 27.23 15.36 -9.85
CA GLY A 10 25.94 14.69 -10.01
C GLY A 10 25.79 13.70 -8.86
N ALA A 11 24.70 13.83 -8.09
CA ALA A 11 24.36 12.90 -7.03
C ALA A 11 23.94 11.55 -7.63
N MET A 12 24.69 10.51 -7.34
CA MET A 12 24.39 9.13 -7.74
C MET A 12 23.56 8.49 -6.61
N PHE A 13 22.30 8.16 -6.89
CA PHE A 13 21.49 7.32 -6.01
C PHE A 13 21.97 5.88 -6.14
N ALA A 14 22.49 5.31 -5.05
CA ALA A 14 22.84 3.89 -4.96
C ALA A 14 21.59 3.11 -4.51
N ALA A 15 21.06 2.26 -5.39
CA ALA A 15 20.10 1.23 -5.02
C ALA A 15 20.85 0.08 -4.35
N LEU A 16 20.53 -0.20 -3.08
CA LEU A 16 21.13 -1.28 -2.30
C LEU A 16 20.27 -2.54 -2.45
N MET A 17 20.65 -3.47 -3.33
CA MET A 17 20.07 -4.81 -3.42
C MET A 17 20.77 -5.72 -2.39
N ILE A 18 20.09 -6.08 -1.31
CA ILE A 18 20.59 -7.08 -0.34
C ILE A 18 20.20 -8.47 -0.86
N VAL A 19 21.19 -9.25 -1.30
CA VAL A 19 21.02 -10.67 -1.62
C VAL A 19 21.35 -11.48 -0.35
N GLY A 20 20.36 -12.20 0.20
CA GLY A 20 20.50 -13.02 1.40
C GLY A 20 21.28 -14.32 1.16
N ALA A 21 22.13 -14.70 2.13
CA ALA A 21 22.97 -15.90 2.09
C ALA A 21 22.20 -17.18 2.45
N ILE A 22 22.48 -18.29 1.73
CA ILE A 22 21.91 -19.62 1.96
C ILE A 22 22.83 -20.42 2.89
N PHE A 23 22.31 -20.90 4.01
CA PHE A 23 22.91 -21.97 4.81
C PHE A 23 22.32 -23.31 4.38
N VAL A 24 23.15 -24.24 3.91
CA VAL A 24 22.74 -25.61 3.57
C VAL A 24 23.04 -26.53 4.75
N LEU A 25 22.00 -27.02 5.42
CA LEU A 25 22.05 -28.22 6.27
C LEU A 25 21.19 -29.29 5.60
N ALA A 26 21.83 -30.38 5.18
CA ALA A 26 21.18 -31.48 4.48
C ALA A 26 20.62 -32.50 5.48
N VAL A 27 19.29 -32.68 5.54
CA VAL A 27 18.60 -33.93 5.91
C VAL A 27 17.16 -33.90 5.35
N GLY A 28 16.76 -34.93 4.59
CA GLY A 28 15.35 -35.27 4.28
C GLY A 28 14.79 -34.64 3.01
N ALA A 29 14.35 -35.47 2.05
CA ALA A 29 13.57 -35.05 0.89
C ALA A 29 12.13 -34.73 1.32
N GLU A 30 11.95 -33.65 2.07
CA GLU A 30 10.72 -32.87 2.05
C GLU A 30 10.88 -31.87 0.89
N ALA A 31 9.85 -31.67 0.07
CA ALA A 31 9.87 -30.66 -0.98
C ALA A 31 10.27 -29.31 -0.34
N VAL A 32 11.46 -28.81 -0.68
CA VAL A 32 12.01 -27.62 -0.04
C VAL A 32 11.26 -26.41 -0.60
N LEU A 33 10.30 -25.93 0.17
CA LEU A 33 9.61 -24.69 -0.13
C LEU A 33 10.64 -23.55 -0.24
N SER A 34 10.90 -23.11 -1.45
CA SER A 34 11.80 -21.98 -1.69
C SER A 34 10.99 -20.70 -1.63
N THR A 35 11.31 -19.80 -0.71
CA THR A 35 10.65 -18.49 -0.60
C THR A 35 11.53 -17.40 -1.16
N SER A 36 10.94 -16.54 -1.99
CA SER A 36 11.59 -15.35 -2.53
C SER A 36 10.81 -14.11 -2.10
N THR A 37 11.53 -13.03 -1.79
CA THR A 37 10.95 -11.76 -1.32
C THR A 37 11.53 -10.60 -2.13
N ALA A 38 10.68 -9.70 -2.58
CA ALA A 38 11.05 -8.41 -3.15
C ALA A 38 10.50 -7.29 -2.26
N GLN A 39 11.22 -6.17 -2.19
CA GLN A 39 10.81 -4.99 -1.42
C GLN A 39 11.38 -3.74 -2.06
N GLU A 40 10.60 -2.66 -2.06
CA GLU A 40 11.05 -1.33 -2.48
C GLU A 40 10.59 -0.28 -1.48
N THR A 41 11.37 0.80 -1.35
CA THR A 41 10.99 1.98 -0.56
C THR A 41 11.11 3.24 -1.41
N LEU A 42 10.02 3.98 -1.49
CA LEU A 42 9.92 5.28 -2.13
C LEU A 42 9.82 6.35 -1.06
N ARG A 43 10.63 7.40 -1.20
CA ARG A 43 10.53 8.59 -0.35
C ARG A 43 9.63 9.62 -1.05
N ILE A 44 8.46 9.85 -0.48
CA ILE A 44 7.48 10.84 -0.95
C ILE A 44 7.72 12.13 -0.18
N ALA A 45 8.19 13.15 -0.88
CA ALA A 45 8.38 14.49 -0.33
C ALA A 45 7.23 15.41 -0.76
N PRO A 46 6.98 16.54 -0.07
CA PRO A 46 5.92 17.48 -0.44
C PRO A 46 5.98 17.99 -1.88
N ASN A 47 7.18 18.04 -2.46
CA ASN A 47 7.44 18.45 -3.83
C ASN A 47 7.61 17.27 -4.80
N SER A 48 7.37 16.03 -4.35
CA SER A 48 7.45 14.86 -5.23
C SER A 48 6.31 14.90 -6.25
N SER A 49 6.62 14.58 -7.50
CA SER A 49 5.60 14.44 -8.53
C SER A 49 4.79 13.19 -8.23
N GLY A 50 3.53 13.33 -7.86
CA GLY A 50 2.57 12.24 -7.86
C GLY A 50 1.62 12.35 -9.04
N MET A 51 0.71 11.39 -9.14
CA MET A 51 -0.34 11.35 -10.14
C MET A 51 -1.45 12.35 -9.81
N SER A 52 -1.96 13.01 -10.85
CA SER A 52 -3.28 13.66 -10.82
C SER A 52 -4.39 12.63 -10.63
N GLU A 53 -5.60 13.10 -10.30
CA GLU A 53 -6.76 12.21 -10.11
C GLU A 53 -7.09 11.43 -11.39
N ASP A 54 -7.04 12.08 -12.56
CA ASP A 54 -7.28 11.44 -13.86
C ASP A 54 -6.23 10.35 -14.17
N GLU A 55 -4.95 10.61 -13.88
CA GLU A 55 -3.87 9.63 -14.04
C GLU A 55 -4.06 8.43 -13.11
N PHE A 56 -4.48 8.69 -11.87
CA PHE A 56 -4.78 7.65 -10.90
C PHE A 56 -6.00 6.81 -11.32
N MET A 57 -7.06 7.43 -11.84
CA MET A 57 -8.22 6.70 -12.38
C MET A 57 -7.85 5.88 -13.61
N ALA A 58 -6.98 6.40 -14.49
CA ALA A 58 -6.43 5.64 -15.61
C ALA A 58 -5.55 4.47 -15.14
N TYR A 59 -4.77 4.65 -14.07
CA TYR A 59 -4.02 3.57 -13.43
C TYR A 59 -4.95 2.48 -12.90
N ALA A 60 -6.01 2.84 -12.17
CA ALA A 60 -7.03 1.89 -11.73
C ALA A 60 -7.75 1.20 -12.91
N GLY A 61 -7.88 1.90 -14.04
CA GLY A 61 -8.22 1.36 -15.36
C GLY A 61 -7.39 0.14 -15.76
N ARG A 62 -6.07 0.33 -15.78
CA ARG A 62 -5.10 -0.72 -16.16
C ARG A 62 -5.06 -1.85 -15.14
N MET A 63 -5.15 -1.54 -13.85
CA MET A 63 -5.15 -2.56 -12.80
C MET A 63 -6.35 -3.49 -12.91
N GLU A 64 -7.54 -2.96 -13.24
CA GLU A 64 -8.73 -3.81 -13.44
C GLU A 64 -8.53 -4.79 -14.61
N GLN A 65 -7.89 -4.34 -15.69
CA GLN A 65 -7.58 -5.23 -16.82
C GLN A 65 -6.59 -6.33 -16.43
N LYS A 66 -5.67 -6.05 -15.50
CA LYS A 66 -4.62 -6.98 -15.07
C LYS A 66 -5.11 -7.98 -14.01
N TYR A 67 -5.83 -7.50 -13.00
CA TYR A 67 -6.20 -8.27 -11.80
C TYR A 67 -7.69 -8.60 -11.71
N GLY A 68 -8.51 -8.08 -12.62
CA GLY A 68 -9.96 -8.20 -12.57
C GLY A 68 -10.62 -7.10 -11.72
N SER A 69 -11.94 -6.94 -11.91
CA SER A 69 -12.75 -5.92 -11.23
C SER A 69 -12.82 -6.13 -9.72
N GLU A 70 -12.81 -7.38 -9.26
CA GLU A 70 -12.88 -7.73 -7.85
C GLU A 70 -11.69 -7.17 -7.06
N ALA A 71 -10.46 -7.46 -7.53
CA ALA A 71 -9.21 -7.04 -6.91
C ALA A 71 -9.00 -5.50 -6.90
N VAL A 72 -9.74 -4.78 -7.75
CA VAL A 72 -9.58 -3.33 -7.98
C VAL A 72 -10.79 -2.52 -7.51
N SER A 73 -11.87 -3.20 -7.10
CA SER A 73 -13.12 -2.59 -6.64
C SER A 73 -12.89 -1.53 -5.55
N ALA A 74 -11.94 -1.78 -4.65
CA ALA A 74 -11.56 -0.88 -3.58
C ALA A 74 -10.45 0.12 -3.94
N LEU A 75 -9.81 0.00 -5.10
CA LEU A 75 -8.97 1.06 -5.66
C LEU A 75 -9.82 2.17 -6.32
N ARG A 76 -10.95 1.83 -6.96
CA ARG A 76 -11.80 2.82 -7.68
C ARG A 76 -12.81 3.57 -6.81
N LEU A 77 -13.33 2.89 -5.79
CA LEU A 77 -14.50 3.34 -5.01
C LEU A 77 -14.15 3.60 -3.54
N HIS A 78 -12.95 4.09 -3.26
CA HIS A 78 -12.48 4.35 -1.88
C HIS A 78 -12.97 5.69 -1.33
N ILE A 79 -13.59 6.54 -2.17
CA ILE A 79 -14.33 7.74 -1.75
C ILE A 79 -15.71 7.71 -2.41
N PRO A 80 -16.81 7.62 -1.61
CA PRO A 80 -18.16 7.70 -2.15
C PRO A 80 -18.41 9.02 -2.90
N ASP A 81 -19.10 8.99 -4.04
CA ASP A 81 -19.40 10.21 -4.81
C ASP A 81 -20.19 11.24 -3.99
N GLU A 82 -20.98 10.78 -3.01
CA GLU A 82 -21.71 11.60 -2.04
C GLU A 82 -20.79 12.43 -1.11
N THR A 83 -19.52 12.03 -1.00
CA THR A 83 -18.47 12.73 -0.24
C THR A 83 -17.58 13.62 -1.12
N ARG A 84 -17.86 13.73 -2.43
CA ARG A 84 -17.14 14.55 -3.41
C ARG A 84 -17.96 15.79 -3.82
N GLY A 85 -17.52 17.00 -3.47
CA GLY A 85 -18.05 18.28 -4.00
C GLY A 85 -18.43 19.33 -2.94
N PRO A 86 -18.91 20.53 -3.29
CA PRO A 86 -19.54 21.44 -2.34
C PRO A 86 -21.03 21.06 -2.23
N SER A 87 -21.48 20.75 -1.03
CA SER A 87 -22.87 20.34 -0.77
C SER A 87 -23.88 21.43 -1.09
N GLN A 88 -24.90 21.07 -1.86
CA GLN A 88 -26.15 21.83 -1.91
C GLN A 88 -27.15 21.22 -0.94
N GLY A 89 -27.04 21.60 0.34
CA GLY A 89 -28.01 21.23 1.37
C GLY A 89 -27.47 21.46 2.78
N ALA A 90 -28.27 22.12 3.63
CA ALA A 90 -27.93 22.30 5.03
C ALA A 90 -27.92 20.94 5.75
N GLY A 91 -26.72 20.38 5.97
CA GLY A 91 -26.53 19.17 6.78
C GLY A 91 -25.70 18.04 6.13
N ALA A 92 -25.24 18.20 4.89
CA ALA A 92 -24.21 17.34 4.32
C ALA A 92 -23.04 18.23 3.93
N THR A 93 -21.81 17.88 4.24
CA THR A 93 -20.60 18.64 3.85
C THR A 93 -19.61 17.63 3.28
N PRO A 94 -19.22 17.71 1.99
CA PRO A 94 -18.31 16.73 1.42
C PRO A 94 -16.88 17.16 1.79
N ASN A 95 -16.25 16.35 2.63
CA ASN A 95 -15.10 16.76 3.45
C ASN A 95 -13.79 16.05 3.06
N ILE A 96 -13.68 15.44 1.87
CA ILE A 96 -12.48 14.71 1.43
C ILE A 96 -12.07 15.16 0.03
N ARG A 97 -10.83 15.62 -0.13
CA ARG A 97 -10.27 16.15 -1.39
C ARG A 97 -9.04 15.37 -1.82
N TYR A 98 -9.00 14.94 -3.08
CA TYR A 98 -7.80 14.33 -3.69
C TYR A 98 -6.62 15.30 -3.65
N VAL A 99 -5.46 14.82 -3.20
CA VAL A 99 -4.20 15.57 -3.22
C VAL A 99 -3.26 14.99 -4.25
N SER A 100 -2.91 13.70 -4.12
CA SER A 100 -2.00 13.02 -5.05
C SER A 100 -1.99 11.51 -4.83
N ALA A 101 -1.38 10.77 -5.75
CA ALA A 101 -1.17 9.34 -5.63
C ALA A 101 0.20 8.92 -6.17
N TRP A 102 0.72 7.80 -5.68
CA TRP A 102 1.95 7.17 -6.13
C TRP A 102 1.70 5.69 -6.38
N SER A 103 2.44 5.10 -7.32
CA SER A 103 2.35 3.68 -7.64
C SER A 103 3.73 3.03 -7.63
N GLY A 104 3.77 1.73 -7.38
CA GLY A 104 4.98 0.93 -7.41
C GLY A 104 4.67 -0.52 -7.78
N SER A 105 5.63 -1.20 -8.40
CA SER A 105 5.46 -2.59 -8.84
C SER A 105 6.63 -3.44 -8.41
N LEU A 106 6.37 -4.66 -7.94
CA LEU A 106 7.39 -5.65 -7.64
C LEU A 106 7.19 -6.88 -8.51
N GLU A 107 8.29 -7.54 -8.83
CA GLU A 107 8.30 -8.81 -9.51
C GLU A 107 9.30 -9.72 -8.82
N ILE A 108 8.90 -10.96 -8.56
CA ILE A 108 9.73 -11.98 -7.93
C ILE A 108 10.02 -13.03 -8.99
N ARG A 109 11.30 -13.37 -9.13
CA ARG A 109 11.76 -14.43 -10.02
C ARG A 109 12.45 -15.53 -9.25
N ASN A 110 12.41 -16.75 -9.77
CA ASN A 110 13.26 -17.84 -9.31
C ASN A 110 14.68 -17.71 -9.90
N ASN A 111 15.55 -18.67 -9.58
CA ASN A 111 16.95 -18.68 -10.02
C ASN A 111 17.12 -18.81 -11.54
N ASP A 112 16.12 -19.36 -12.23
CA ASP A 112 16.09 -19.48 -13.69
C ASP A 112 15.55 -18.22 -14.38
N GLY A 113 15.26 -17.17 -13.60
CA GLY A 113 14.70 -15.91 -14.11
C GLY A 113 13.21 -16.00 -14.43
N VAL A 114 12.53 -17.07 -14.03
CA VAL A 114 11.09 -17.25 -14.23
C VAL A 114 10.32 -16.43 -13.19
N VAL A 115 9.34 -15.65 -13.62
CA VAL A 115 8.47 -14.88 -12.72
C VAL A 115 7.60 -15.85 -11.90
N LEU A 116 7.67 -15.74 -10.58
CA LEU A 116 6.85 -16.48 -9.63
C LEU A 116 5.60 -15.68 -9.25
N ALA A 117 5.77 -14.39 -9.02
CA ALA A 117 4.69 -13.50 -8.66
C ALA A 117 5.05 -12.06 -8.98
N ASP A 118 4.03 -11.25 -9.20
CA ASP A 118 4.15 -9.81 -9.31
C ASP A 118 3.10 -9.11 -8.43
N SER A 119 3.36 -7.85 -8.12
CA SER A 119 2.41 -7.00 -7.41
C SER A 119 2.46 -5.58 -7.92
N ASP A 120 1.31 -4.92 -7.88
CA ASP A 120 1.16 -3.49 -8.08
C ASP A 120 0.57 -2.87 -6.82
N ASN A 121 1.10 -1.72 -6.45
CA ASN A 121 0.77 -1.03 -5.23
C ASN A 121 0.46 0.43 -5.55
N ALA A 122 -0.47 1.02 -4.80
CA ALA A 122 -0.79 2.43 -4.85
C ALA A 122 -0.91 3.02 -3.44
N LEU A 123 -0.40 4.22 -3.28
CA LEU A 123 -0.60 5.06 -2.10
C LEU A 123 -1.28 6.35 -2.54
N VAL A 124 -2.40 6.69 -1.92
CA VAL A 124 -3.18 7.87 -2.27
C VAL A 124 -3.34 8.78 -1.06
N LEU A 125 -3.14 10.07 -1.26
CA LEU A 125 -3.28 11.10 -0.25
C LEU A 125 -4.54 11.92 -0.49
N TYR A 126 -5.33 12.03 0.57
CA TYR A 126 -6.51 12.87 0.65
C TYR A 126 -6.34 13.92 1.74
N ALA A 127 -6.78 15.15 1.47
CA ALA A 127 -6.94 16.19 2.47
C ALA A 127 -8.37 16.17 2.98
N LEU A 128 -8.54 16.38 4.28
CA LEU A 128 -9.84 16.49 4.91
C LEU A 128 -10.15 17.96 5.14
N ASP A 129 -11.42 18.33 4.96
CA ASP A 129 -11.91 19.64 5.41
C ASP A 129 -12.17 19.60 6.92
N LEU A 130 -11.13 19.23 7.67
CA LEU A 130 -11.11 19.08 9.12
C LEU A 130 -9.82 19.68 9.65
N THR A 131 -9.99 20.69 10.50
CA THR A 131 -8.91 21.33 11.24
C THR A 131 -9.26 21.25 12.72
N ASP A 132 -8.30 20.82 13.54
CA ASP A 132 -8.53 20.74 14.99
C ASP A 132 -8.42 22.10 15.70
N GLU A 133 -8.69 22.13 17.01
CA GLU A 133 -8.65 23.34 17.84
C GLU A 133 -7.28 24.07 17.82
N GLN A 134 -6.22 23.37 17.39
CA GLN A 134 -4.85 23.88 17.33
C GLN A 134 -4.46 24.32 15.91
N GLY A 135 -5.42 24.31 14.97
CA GLY A 135 -5.19 24.72 13.59
C GLY A 135 -4.48 23.65 12.76
N ARG A 136 -4.49 22.37 13.16
CA ARG A 136 -3.82 21.28 12.43
C ARG A 136 -4.78 20.61 11.47
N ASP A 137 -4.31 20.40 10.25
CA ASP A 137 -5.07 19.76 9.19
C ASP A 137 -4.95 18.24 9.24
N HIS A 138 -6.00 17.57 8.78
CA HIS A 138 -6.09 16.11 8.73
C HIS A 138 -5.97 15.60 7.28
N TYR A 139 -5.35 14.43 7.12
CA TYR A 139 -5.11 13.78 5.84
C TYR A 139 -5.33 12.27 5.94
N TYR A 140 -5.84 11.65 4.87
CA TYR A 140 -5.92 10.19 4.75
C TYR A 140 -4.92 9.65 3.76
N TRP A 141 -4.22 8.60 4.20
CA TRP A 141 -3.33 7.79 3.38
C TRP A 141 -4.02 6.47 3.08
N TRP A 142 -4.52 6.32 1.86
CA TRP A 142 -5.11 5.10 1.36
C TRP A 142 -4.05 4.23 0.68
N GLN A 143 -3.88 3.02 1.19
CA GLN A 143 -2.96 2.01 0.68
C GLN A 143 -3.74 0.94 -0.05
N TRP A 144 -3.32 0.63 -1.27
CA TRP A 144 -3.78 -0.51 -2.04
C TRP A 144 -2.60 -1.33 -2.51
N GLY A 145 -2.76 -2.64 -2.51
CA GLY A 145 -1.87 -3.54 -3.24
C GLY A 145 -2.67 -4.70 -3.81
N ALA A 146 -2.30 -5.17 -5.00
CA ALA A 146 -2.72 -6.46 -5.51
C ALA A 146 -1.49 -7.26 -5.93
N ALA A 147 -1.50 -8.54 -5.61
CA ALA A 147 -0.48 -9.48 -6.00
C ALA A 147 -1.12 -10.64 -6.77
N LYS A 148 -0.39 -11.13 -7.77
CA LYS A 148 -0.76 -12.30 -8.54
C LYS A 148 0.46 -13.21 -8.64
N ASN A 149 0.32 -14.47 -8.26
CA ASN A 149 1.32 -15.47 -8.63
C ASN A 149 1.12 -15.85 -10.11
N ARG A 150 2.09 -16.53 -10.70
CA ARG A 150 1.96 -16.99 -12.07
C ARG A 150 0.93 -18.13 -12.14
N GLU A 151 -0.32 -17.76 -12.40
CA GLU A 151 -1.31 -18.70 -12.93
C GLU A 151 -0.97 -18.96 -14.40
N ASP A 152 -1.02 -20.23 -14.79
CA ASP A 152 -1.04 -20.71 -16.18
C ASP A 152 0.33 -21.01 -16.83
N THR A 153 0.94 -22.10 -16.36
CA THR A 153 1.71 -22.97 -17.25
C THR A 153 1.04 -24.33 -17.40
N TRP A 154 1.03 -24.86 -18.62
CA TRP A 154 0.55 -26.20 -18.98
C TRP A 154 1.14 -27.34 -18.12
N ILE A 155 2.24 -27.05 -17.43
CA ILE A 155 2.82 -27.82 -16.33
C ILE A 155 2.58 -26.93 -15.12
N GLY A 156 1.69 -27.31 -14.21
CA GLY A 156 1.24 -26.47 -13.09
C GLY A 156 2.38 -25.67 -12.45
N ASP A 157 2.12 -24.40 -12.17
CA ASP A 157 3.09 -23.59 -11.41
C ASP A 157 2.82 -23.82 -9.93
N ASP A 158 3.75 -24.48 -9.24
CA ASP A 158 3.66 -24.70 -7.80
C ASP A 158 4.05 -23.42 -7.01
N SER A 159 3.70 -22.24 -7.54
CA SER A 159 3.97 -20.97 -6.89
C SER A 159 2.76 -20.48 -6.11
N ASN A 160 2.98 -20.01 -4.88
CA ASN A 160 1.92 -19.42 -4.06
C ASN A 160 2.36 -18.07 -3.52
N LEU A 161 1.42 -17.14 -3.47
CA LEU A 161 1.55 -15.93 -2.66
C LEU A 161 1.65 -16.33 -1.18
N ARG A 162 2.62 -15.77 -0.46
CA ARG A 162 2.84 -16.02 0.97
C ARG A 162 2.60 -14.81 1.83
N ASN A 163 3.09 -13.65 1.39
CA ASN A 163 2.95 -12.40 2.11
C ASN A 163 3.08 -11.24 1.14
N PHE A 164 2.30 -10.19 1.35
CA PHE A 164 2.58 -8.89 0.76
C PHE A 164 2.01 -7.80 1.67
N TRP A 165 2.69 -6.66 1.70
CA TRP A 165 2.35 -5.58 2.61
C TRP A 165 2.78 -4.23 2.05
N SER A 166 2.12 -3.19 2.56
CA SER A 166 2.44 -1.79 2.31
C SER A 166 2.56 -1.07 3.65
N ARG A 167 3.53 -0.18 3.76
CA ARG A 167 3.86 0.60 4.96
C ARG A 167 4.05 2.06 4.63
N VAL A 168 3.42 2.92 5.42
CA VAL A 168 3.60 4.37 5.45
C VAL A 168 4.31 4.72 6.76
N GLU A 169 5.44 5.44 6.68
CA GLU A 169 6.18 5.94 7.84
C GLU A 169 6.43 7.44 7.69
N PHE A 170 5.99 8.23 8.67
CA PHE A 170 6.20 9.68 8.67
C PHE A 170 7.62 10.01 9.15
N GLU A 171 8.38 10.76 8.34
CA GLU A 171 9.77 11.11 8.68
C GLU A 171 9.86 12.20 9.75
N ASN A 172 8.87 13.08 9.85
CA ASN A 172 8.90 14.23 10.74
C ASN A 172 8.02 13.99 11.98
N SER A 173 8.39 14.65 13.08
CA SER A 173 7.63 14.60 14.34
C SER A 173 6.40 15.52 14.35
N THR A 174 6.24 16.35 13.32
CA THR A 174 5.09 17.25 13.14
C THR A 174 3.89 16.54 12.53
N SER A 175 4.10 15.41 11.86
CA SER A 175 3.07 14.47 11.44
C SER A 175 2.77 13.47 12.55
N ASN A 176 1.50 13.37 12.90
CA ASN A 176 1.00 12.47 13.92
C ASN A 176 0.05 11.45 13.28
N LEU A 177 0.38 10.17 13.42
CA LEU A 177 -0.54 9.08 13.05
C LEU A 177 -1.59 8.96 14.15
N LEU A 178 -2.85 9.25 13.85
CA LEU A 178 -3.92 9.20 14.86
C LEU A 178 -4.51 7.80 14.98
N TRP A 179 -4.84 7.20 13.84
CA TRP A 179 -5.48 5.89 13.80
C TRP A 179 -5.29 5.26 12.42
N TYR A 180 -5.57 3.96 12.33
CA TYR A 180 -5.41 3.18 11.12
C TYR A 180 -6.40 2.02 11.09
N ALA A 181 -6.72 1.55 9.89
CA ALA A 181 -7.54 0.37 9.66
C ALA A 181 -6.93 -0.53 8.57
N PRO A 182 -6.96 -1.87 8.73
CA PRO A 182 -7.46 -2.56 9.93
C PRO A 182 -6.58 -2.32 11.16
N ASP A 183 -7.20 -2.35 12.34
CA ASP A 183 -6.56 -2.27 13.65
C ASP A 183 -6.38 -3.65 14.32
N GLY A 184 -6.88 -4.72 13.69
CA GLY A 184 -6.78 -6.09 14.15
C GLY A 184 -6.75 -7.13 13.02
N ASP A 185 -6.65 -8.40 13.40
CA ASP A 185 -6.66 -9.54 12.48
C ASP A 185 -8.07 -9.72 11.87
N MET A 186 -8.17 -9.61 10.55
CA MET A 186 -9.35 -10.01 9.77
C MET A 186 -9.02 -11.31 9.03
N ARG A 187 -9.81 -12.35 9.25
CA ARG A 187 -9.61 -13.68 8.66
C ARG A 187 -10.76 -14.04 7.74
N GLY A 188 -10.44 -14.72 6.64
CA GLY A 188 -11.42 -15.10 5.64
C GLY A 188 -10.85 -16.18 4.73
N VAL A 189 -11.74 -17.01 4.22
CA VAL A 189 -11.49 -17.91 3.10
C VAL A 189 -12.68 -17.71 2.17
N GLU A 190 -12.44 -17.19 0.98
CA GLU A 190 -13.48 -16.75 0.03
C GLU A 190 -14.58 -15.90 0.69
N ASN A 191 -14.17 -15.00 1.61
CA ASN A 191 -15.11 -14.20 2.38
C ASN A 191 -14.96 -12.71 2.10
N THR A 192 -16.09 -12.01 2.04
CA THR A 192 -16.10 -10.56 2.02
C THR A 192 -15.69 -10.02 3.38
N VAL A 193 -14.65 -9.20 3.39
CA VAL A 193 -14.16 -8.48 4.57
C VAL A 193 -14.45 -7.00 4.37
N THR A 194 -15.06 -6.38 5.37
CA THR A 194 -15.30 -4.94 5.38
C THR A 194 -14.17 -4.23 6.12
N LEU A 195 -13.38 -3.46 5.39
CA LEU A 195 -12.52 -2.46 6.00
C LEU A 195 -13.38 -1.25 6.35
N ARG A 196 -13.54 -0.99 7.64
CA ARG A 196 -14.23 0.19 8.14
C ARG A 196 -13.23 1.18 8.67
N PHE A 197 -13.56 2.42 8.45
CA PHE A 197 -12.77 3.54 8.89
C PHE A 197 -13.72 4.63 9.32
N GLY A 198 -13.47 5.17 10.51
CA GLY A 198 -14.35 6.10 11.21
C GLY A 198 -15.61 5.45 11.74
N LEU A 199 -15.65 5.24 13.07
CA LEU A 199 -16.84 4.79 13.79
C LEU A 199 -17.05 5.48 15.16
N GLU A 200 -16.23 6.47 15.55
CA GLU A 200 -16.24 7.00 16.93
C GLU A 200 -16.57 8.49 17.10
N PHE A 201 -16.89 9.23 16.05
CA PHE A 201 -17.38 10.61 16.21
C PHE A 201 -18.88 10.68 15.93
N SER A 202 -19.66 10.78 17.00
CA SER A 202 -21.08 11.14 16.93
C SER A 202 -21.19 12.63 16.57
N GLY A 203 -21.22 12.92 15.27
CA GLY A 203 -21.42 14.26 14.71
C GLY A 203 -21.88 14.14 13.25
N PRO A 204 -22.38 15.22 12.63
CA PRO A 204 -22.80 15.24 11.23
C PRO A 204 -21.65 15.06 10.21
N ASP A 205 -20.46 14.63 10.66
CA ASP A 205 -19.20 14.74 9.95
C ASP A 205 -18.70 13.38 9.43
N CYS A 206 -18.90 13.19 8.12
CA CYS A 206 -17.98 12.64 7.09
C CYS A 206 -16.94 11.53 7.35
N HIS A 207 -17.01 10.71 8.38
CA HIS A 207 -15.90 9.78 8.70
C HIS A 207 -16.06 8.33 8.23
N ASN A 208 -17.20 7.89 7.71
CA ASN A 208 -17.42 6.47 7.42
C ASN A 208 -16.94 6.06 6.02
N ILE A 209 -15.64 5.79 5.87
CA ILE A 209 -15.12 5.06 4.70
C ILE A 209 -15.25 3.57 5.02
N SER A 210 -16.20 2.91 4.36
CA SER A 210 -16.37 1.46 4.48
C SER A 210 -16.16 0.85 3.11
N LYS A 211 -15.28 -0.14 3.03
CA LYS A 211 -15.05 -0.86 1.79
C LYS A 211 -14.94 -2.35 1.98
N ASP A 212 -15.75 -3.05 1.19
CA ASP A 212 -15.74 -4.49 1.08
C ASP A 212 -14.73 -4.94 0.02
N PHE A 213 -14.04 -6.03 0.32
CA PHE A 213 -13.20 -6.74 -0.62
C PHE A 213 -13.16 -8.23 -0.25
N ILE A 214 -12.73 -9.07 -1.19
CA ILE A 214 -12.69 -10.52 -0.98
C ILE A 214 -11.31 -10.93 -0.45
N LEU A 215 -11.33 -11.68 0.64
CA LEU A 215 -10.17 -12.37 1.18
C LEU A 215 -10.30 -13.84 0.81
N HIS A 216 -9.56 -14.26 -0.22
CA HIS A 216 -9.61 -15.61 -0.76
C HIS A 216 -9.03 -16.63 0.21
N GLN A 217 -7.93 -16.27 0.87
CA GLN A 217 -7.33 -17.12 1.90
C GLN A 217 -6.48 -16.31 2.87
N GLY A 218 -6.33 -16.81 4.09
CA GLY A 218 -5.36 -16.28 5.05
C GLY A 218 -5.96 -15.16 5.88
N LYS A 219 -5.17 -14.10 6.09
CA LYS A 219 -5.58 -12.98 6.93
C LYS A 219 -4.95 -11.67 6.52
N ILE A 220 -5.66 -10.59 6.80
CA ILE A 220 -5.18 -9.21 6.68
C ILE A 220 -5.17 -8.60 8.07
N ARG A 221 -4.13 -7.84 8.39
CA ARG A 221 -3.96 -7.26 9.72
C ARG A 221 -2.98 -6.07 9.68
N PRO A 222 -2.88 -5.29 10.77
CA PRO A 222 -1.71 -4.47 11.03
C PRO A 222 -0.46 -5.35 11.17
N LYS A 223 0.60 -5.04 10.43
CA LYS A 223 1.84 -5.82 10.43
C LYS A 223 2.53 -5.70 11.80
N PRO A 224 2.81 -6.83 12.49
CA PRO A 224 3.44 -6.80 13.80
C PRO A 224 4.79 -6.06 13.81
N GLY A 225 4.99 -5.15 14.77
CA GLY A 225 6.22 -4.35 14.90
C GLY A 225 6.34 -3.17 13.92
N GLU A 226 5.42 -3.04 12.97
CA GLU A 226 5.45 -2.00 11.93
C GLU A 226 4.36 -0.94 12.07
N CYS A 227 3.64 -0.93 13.20
CA CYS A 227 2.61 0.05 13.51
C CYS A 227 2.93 0.84 14.80
N ARG A 228 2.82 2.17 14.76
CA ARG A 228 3.03 3.10 15.87
C ARG A 228 2.17 4.36 15.69
N VAL A 229 1.20 4.56 16.57
CA VAL A 229 0.41 5.81 16.71
C VAL A 229 1.28 6.91 17.34
N GLY A 230 0.99 8.17 17.00
CA GLY A 230 1.65 9.34 17.56
C GLY A 230 2.60 10.03 16.57
N ASN A 231 3.46 10.90 17.11
CA ASN A 231 4.42 11.69 16.32
C ASN A 231 5.40 10.79 15.57
N ALA A 232 5.69 11.13 14.30
CA ALA A 232 6.47 10.29 13.40
C ALA A 232 5.94 8.84 13.37
N GLY A 233 4.61 8.71 13.37
CA GLY A 233 3.96 7.41 13.39
C GLY A 233 4.21 6.60 12.12
N LYS A 234 3.92 5.31 12.20
CA LYS A 234 3.99 4.40 11.05
C LYS A 234 2.85 3.41 11.07
N TYR A 235 2.42 2.99 9.89
CA TYR A 235 1.37 2.01 9.73
C TYR A 235 1.67 1.10 8.55
N ALA A 236 1.60 -0.21 8.78
CA ALA A 236 1.71 -1.22 7.75
C ALA A 236 0.52 -2.16 7.79
N VAL A 237 -0.06 -2.42 6.62
CA VAL A 237 -1.06 -3.47 6.42
C VAL A 237 -0.38 -4.66 5.74
N ASP A 238 -0.52 -5.86 6.30
CA ASP A 238 -0.02 -7.09 5.68
C ASP A 238 -1.14 -8.11 5.43
N TRP A 239 -1.05 -8.80 4.30
CA TRP A 239 -1.70 -10.07 4.08
C TRP A 239 -0.72 -11.21 4.29
N VAL A 240 -1.16 -12.27 4.96
CA VAL A 240 -0.39 -13.52 5.14
C VAL A 240 -1.28 -14.69 4.78
N GLY A 241 -0.79 -15.56 3.89
CA GLY A 241 -1.53 -16.72 3.42
C GLY A 241 -0.70 -17.70 2.59
N SER A 242 -1.38 -18.47 1.75
CA SER A 242 -0.79 -19.49 0.88
C SER A 242 -1.64 -19.66 -0.39
N TYR A 243 -1.84 -18.59 -1.13
CA TYR A 243 -2.86 -18.53 -2.17
C TYR A 243 -2.26 -18.64 -3.58
N GLU A 244 -2.87 -19.47 -4.40
CA GLU A 244 -2.66 -19.51 -5.85
C GLU A 244 -3.80 -18.69 -6.48
N GLY A 245 -3.44 -17.59 -7.14
CA GLY A 245 -4.35 -16.65 -7.77
C GLY A 245 -3.99 -15.20 -7.47
N THR A 246 -4.99 -14.34 -7.53
CA THR A 246 -4.88 -12.91 -7.27
C THR A 246 -5.43 -12.56 -5.90
N GLN A 247 -4.68 -11.83 -5.08
CA GLN A 247 -5.16 -11.30 -3.80
C GLN A 247 -4.87 -9.80 -3.72
N SER A 248 -5.84 -9.02 -3.24
CA SER A 248 -5.65 -7.61 -2.93
C SER A 248 -5.67 -7.33 -1.43
N ILE A 249 -5.04 -6.23 -1.02
CA ILE A 249 -5.11 -5.65 0.32
C ILE A 249 -5.41 -4.17 0.25
N TYR A 250 -6.00 -3.69 1.34
CA TYR A 250 -6.30 -2.29 1.53
C TYR A 250 -5.98 -1.92 2.97
N GLY A 251 -5.41 -0.74 3.15
CA GLY A 251 -5.18 -0.16 4.46
C GLY A 251 -5.39 1.33 4.38
N ILE A 252 -5.76 1.94 5.48
CA ILE A 252 -5.96 3.38 5.57
C ILE A 252 -5.43 3.88 6.90
N CYS A 253 -4.86 5.08 6.92
CA CYS A 253 -4.53 5.76 8.16
C CYS A 253 -4.70 7.27 8.07
N GLU A 254 -4.96 7.90 9.21
CA GLU A 254 -5.00 9.36 9.32
C GLU A 254 -3.70 9.92 9.85
N GLU A 255 -3.26 10.93 9.13
CA GLU A 255 -2.22 11.86 9.54
C GLU A 255 -2.87 13.16 9.98
N ARG A 256 -2.43 13.69 11.11
CA ARG A 256 -2.67 15.08 11.49
C ARG A 256 -1.34 15.83 11.49
N ARG A 257 -1.27 16.99 10.84
CA ARG A 257 -0.05 17.81 10.79
C ARG A 257 -0.32 19.31 10.89
N GLN A 258 0.67 20.02 11.41
CA GLN A 258 0.58 21.45 11.74
C GLN A 258 0.91 22.38 10.56
N ASP A 259 1.50 21.86 9.49
CA ASP A 259 2.05 22.68 8.42
C ASP A 259 1.46 22.33 7.04
N SER A 260 1.10 23.39 6.32
CA SER A 260 0.73 23.35 4.90
C SER A 260 1.91 22.99 3.98
N ALA A 261 3.14 23.03 4.49
CA ALA A 261 4.36 22.70 3.75
C ALA A 261 4.48 21.20 3.35
N GLY A 262 3.57 20.35 3.84
CA GLY A 262 3.51 18.92 3.52
C GLY A 262 4.38 18.05 4.41
N SER A 263 4.10 16.74 4.41
CA SER A 263 4.92 15.74 5.12
C SER A 263 5.78 14.94 4.16
N ALA A 264 6.94 14.51 4.65
CA ALA A 264 7.76 13.53 3.97
C ALA A 264 7.49 12.14 4.56
N VAL A 265 7.23 11.19 3.67
CA VAL A 265 6.79 9.84 3.99
C VAL A 265 7.72 8.83 3.33
N LEU A 266 8.10 7.80 4.06
CA LEU A 266 8.70 6.59 3.51
C LEU A 266 7.58 5.60 3.23
N TRP A 267 7.34 5.32 1.96
CA TRP A 267 6.41 4.30 1.51
C TRP A 267 7.17 3.05 1.12
N THR A 268 7.01 1.98 1.90
CA THR A 268 7.67 0.69 1.67
C THR A 268 6.62 -0.35 1.32
N TYR A 269 6.83 -1.13 0.27
CA TYR A 269 5.96 -2.25 -0.10
C TYR A 269 6.80 -3.48 -0.42
N CYS A 270 6.21 -4.65 -0.20
CA CYS A 270 6.90 -5.92 -0.22
C CYS A 270 5.99 -7.02 -0.75
N LEU A 271 6.59 -7.96 -1.48
CA LEU A 271 5.95 -9.18 -1.97
C LEU A 271 6.82 -10.37 -1.56
N THR A 272 6.19 -11.48 -1.20
CA THR A 272 6.82 -12.77 -0.94
C THR A 272 5.99 -13.87 -1.57
N ALA A 273 6.66 -14.70 -2.37
CA ALA A 273 6.10 -15.89 -2.98
C ALA A 273 6.93 -17.12 -2.60
N SER A 274 6.32 -18.29 -2.66
CA SER A 274 7.03 -19.57 -2.57
C SER A 274 6.91 -20.35 -3.86
N GLN A 275 7.85 -21.25 -4.12
CA GLN A 275 7.76 -22.30 -5.13
C GLN A 275 8.05 -23.66 -4.46
N PHE A 276 7.29 -24.70 -4.81
CA PHE A 276 7.58 -26.08 -4.41
C PHE A 276 8.52 -26.80 -5.38
#